data_AF-A0A1I7H748-F1
#
_entry.id   AF-A0A1I7H748-F1
#
_cell.length_a   1.000
_cell.length_b   1.000
_cell.length_c   1.000
_cell.angle_alpha   90.00
_cell.angle_beta   90.00
_cell.angle_gamma   90.00
#
_symmetry.space_group_name_H-M   'P 1'
#
loop_
_entity.id
_entity.type
_entity.pdbx_description
1 polymer ?
#
loop_
_entity_poly.entity_id
_entity_poly.type
_entity_poly.pdbx_seq_one_letter_code
_entity_poly.pdbx_strand_id
1 'polypeptide(L)'
;METERWARRYADEYRVLISVMELAEGCAPDQEKMAMRLGADAMQAFVHITQRLRDHVEQGRFRVDVVTAALLRDGCERMVRLSARFARDPGQDAEVARQGRNLAGSVDELFRKSCLGILSGLRDGARYSPPSAAIDS
;
A
#
# COMPACT_ATOMS: atom_id res chain seq x y z
N MET A 1 -2.53 -3.84 22.42
CA MET A 1 -1.24 -4.45 22.03
C MET A 1 -0.53 -3.52 21.05
N GLU A 2 0.81 -3.44 21.04
CA GLU A 2 1.55 -2.52 20.14
C GLU A 2 1.27 -2.81 18.64
N THR A 3 1.07 -4.08 18.28
CA THR A 3 0.78 -4.50 16.90
C THR A 3 -0.54 -3.93 16.38
N GLU A 4 -1.60 -3.90 17.18
CA GLU A 4 -2.90 -3.30 16.82
C GLU A 4 -2.81 -1.78 16.67
N ARG A 5 -1.97 -1.14 17.49
CA ARG A 5 -1.70 0.30 17.39
C ARG A 5 -1.01 0.63 16.06
N TRP A 6 -0.03 -0.19 15.66
CA TRP A 6 0.64 -0.06 14.36
C TRP A 6 -0.31 -0.32 13.19
N ALA A 7 -1.12 -1.38 13.24
CA ALA A 7 -2.11 -1.70 12.21
C ALA A 7 -3.06 -0.53 11.96
N ARG A 8 -3.65 0.01 13.03
CA ARG A 8 -4.56 1.15 12.95
C ARG A 8 -3.86 2.39 12.39
N ARG A 9 -2.64 2.67 12.86
CA ARG A 9 -1.85 3.81 12.37
C ARG A 9 -1.57 3.73 10.88
N TYR A 10 -1.06 2.60 10.39
CA TYR A 10 -0.77 2.45 8.96
C TYR A 10 -2.05 2.49 8.12
N ALA A 11 -3.12 1.84 8.59
CA ALA A 11 -4.40 1.91 7.90
C ALA A 11 -4.92 3.35 7.77
N ASP A 12 -4.83 4.15 8.84
CA ASP A 12 -5.26 5.55 8.82
C ASP A 12 -4.35 6.42 7.92
N GLU A 13 -3.04 6.23 7.99
CA GLU A 13 -2.08 6.93 7.13
C GLU A 13 -2.31 6.62 5.64
N TYR A 14 -2.52 5.35 5.27
CA TYR A 14 -2.84 4.99 3.89
C TYR A 14 -4.22 5.48 3.44
N ARG A 15 -5.24 5.50 4.30
CA ARG A 15 -6.56 6.04 3.94
C ARG A 15 -6.50 7.52 3.61
N VAL A 16 -5.82 8.32 4.44
CA VAL A 16 -5.61 9.74 4.17
C VAL A 16 -4.89 9.92 2.85
N LEU A 17 -3.83 9.16 2.64
CA LEU A 17 -3.04 9.22 1.43
C LEU A 17 -3.84 8.87 0.16
N ILE A 18 -4.61 7.78 0.21
CA ILE A 18 -5.51 7.38 -0.88
C ILE A 18 -6.52 8.49 -1.17
N SER A 19 -7.07 9.14 -0.14
CA SER A 19 -8.00 10.26 -0.32
C SER A 19 -7.34 11.46 -1.03
N VAL A 20 -6.07 11.76 -0.72
CA VAL A 20 -5.31 12.81 -1.43
C VAL A 20 -5.06 12.42 -2.89
N MET A 21 -4.72 11.15 -3.15
CA MET A 21 -4.56 10.64 -4.51
C MET A 21 -5.88 10.71 -5.29
N GLU A 22 -7.01 10.38 -4.67
CA GLU A 22 -8.35 10.53 -5.27
C GLU A 22 -8.64 11.98 -5.66
N LEU A 23 -8.31 12.93 -4.78
CA LEU A 23 -8.48 14.36 -5.07
C LEU A 23 -7.59 14.78 -6.24
N ALA A 24 -6.34 14.33 -6.29
CA ALA A 24 -5.43 14.61 -7.40
C ALA A 24 -5.94 13.99 -8.72
N GLU A 25 -6.47 12.75 -8.68
CA GLU A 25 -7.10 12.08 -9.83
C GLU A 25 -8.35 12.82 -10.30
N GLY A 26 -9.17 13.32 -9.39
CA GLY A 26 -10.44 13.99 -9.67
C GLY A 26 -10.34 15.46 -10.06
N CYS A 27 -9.14 16.07 -10.00
CA CYS A 27 -8.95 17.47 -10.37
C CYS A 27 -9.35 17.75 -11.83
N ALA A 28 -10.12 18.82 -12.03
CA ALA A 28 -10.56 19.29 -13.33
C ALA A 28 -9.38 19.73 -14.23
N PRO A 29 -9.53 19.78 -15.56
CA PRO A 29 -8.45 20.13 -16.49
C PRO A 29 -7.81 21.51 -16.24
N ASP A 30 -8.59 22.49 -15.78
CA ASP A 30 -8.10 23.83 -15.44
C ASP A 30 -7.32 23.88 -14.12
N GLN A 31 -7.34 22.79 -13.35
CA GLN A 31 -6.64 22.63 -12.07
C GLN A 31 -5.39 21.73 -12.18
N GLU A 32 -4.85 21.54 -13.38
CA GLU A 32 -3.79 20.56 -13.63
C GLU A 32 -2.55 20.78 -12.75
N LYS A 33 -2.13 22.03 -12.54
CA LYS A 33 -1.01 22.35 -11.64
C LYS A 33 -1.26 21.94 -10.18
N MET A 34 -2.50 22.07 -9.71
CA MET A 34 -2.89 21.62 -8.37
C MET A 34 -2.88 20.10 -8.30
N ALA A 35 -3.39 19.43 -9.33
CA ALA A 35 -3.40 17.97 -9.46
C ALA A 35 -1.97 17.40 -9.41
N MET A 36 -1.04 18.00 -10.16
CA MET A 36 0.37 17.62 -10.18
C MET A 36 1.01 17.76 -8.81
N ARG A 37 0.82 18.92 -8.17
CA ARG A 37 1.41 19.16 -6.84
C ARG A 37 0.87 18.20 -5.78
N LEU A 38 -0.46 18.03 -5.71
CA LEU A 38 -1.09 17.08 -4.79
C LEU A 38 -0.64 15.64 -5.07
N GLY A 39 -0.54 15.27 -6.36
CA GLY A 39 -0.08 13.95 -6.75
C GLY A 39 1.37 13.72 -6.35
N ALA A 40 2.28 14.65 -6.63
CA ALA A 40 3.69 14.57 -6.24
C ALA A 40 3.86 14.47 -4.71
N ASP A 41 3.17 15.31 -3.95
CA ASP A 41 3.16 15.26 -2.48
C ASP A 41 2.66 13.89 -1.98
N ALA A 42 1.60 13.36 -2.60
CA ALA A 42 1.10 12.02 -2.30
C ALA A 42 2.09 10.92 -2.69
N MET A 43 2.80 11.03 -3.81
CA MET A 43 3.83 10.07 -4.21
C MET A 43 4.94 9.98 -3.17
N GLN A 44 5.42 11.14 -2.72
CA GLN A 44 6.47 11.22 -1.72
C GLN A 44 6.02 10.68 -0.36
N ALA A 45 4.81 11.04 0.07
CA ALA A 45 4.23 10.51 1.30
C ALA A 45 4.04 8.99 1.25
N PHE A 46 3.60 8.45 0.10
CA PHE A 46 3.47 7.02 -0.12
C PHE A 46 4.79 6.29 0.07
N VAL A 47 5.86 6.78 -0.57
CA VAL A 47 7.21 6.21 -0.43
C VAL A 47 7.64 6.21 1.04
N HIS A 48 7.46 7.34 1.75
CA HIS A 48 7.89 7.46 3.13
C HIS A 48 7.14 6.51 4.08
N ILE A 49 5.81 6.44 3.97
CA ILE A 49 4.98 5.55 4.79
C ILE A 49 5.33 4.08 4.49
N THR A 50 5.52 3.74 3.21
CA THR A 50 5.87 2.39 2.77
C THR A 50 7.25 1.96 3.25
N GLN A 51 8.25 2.85 3.20
CA GLN A 51 9.58 2.60 3.74
C GLN A 51 9.53 2.35 5.24
N ARG A 52 8.79 3.19 5.98
CA ARG A 52 8.62 3.01 7.43
C ARG A 52 7.91 1.69 7.74
N LEU A 53 6.86 1.34 6.99
CA LEU A 53 6.17 0.06 7.12
C LEU A 53 7.15 -1.10 6.95
N ARG A 54 7.96 -1.06 5.88
CA ARG A 54 8.99 -2.06 5.60
C ARG A 54 9.94 -2.23 6.79
N ASP A 55 10.49 -1.14 7.30
CA ASP A 55 11.44 -1.18 8.41
C ASP A 55 10.81 -1.83 9.67
N HIS A 56 9.53 -1.56 9.94
CA HIS A 56 8.82 -2.17 11.07
C HIS A 56 8.56 -3.66 10.88
N VAL A 57 8.33 -4.10 9.63
CA VAL A 57 8.16 -5.52 9.27
C VAL A 57 9.50 -6.25 9.38
N GLU A 58 10.58 -5.70 8.82
CA GLU A 58 11.92 -6.29 8.84
C GLU A 58 12.46 -6.42 10.28
N GLN A 59 12.10 -5.48 11.16
CA GLN A 59 12.44 -5.53 12.59
C GLN A 59 11.53 -6.45 13.41
N GLY A 60 10.53 -7.09 12.80
CA GLY A 60 9.55 -7.95 13.49
C GLY A 60 8.59 -7.20 14.43
N ARG A 61 8.55 -5.85 14.36
CA ARG A 61 7.69 -4.99 15.20
C ARG A 61 6.25 -4.95 14.74
N PHE A 62 6.03 -5.27 13.46
CA PHE A 62 4.71 -5.24 12.85
C PHE A 62 4.54 -6.42 11.91
N ARG A 63 3.39 -7.09 12.00
CA ARG A 63 2.93 -8.02 10.98
C ARG A 63 1.83 -7.32 10.20
N VAL A 64 2.02 -7.18 8.90
CA VAL A 64 1.01 -6.62 8.01
C VAL A 64 -0.28 -7.42 8.17
N ASP A 65 -1.43 -6.77 8.13
CA ASP A 65 -2.73 -7.42 8.12
C ASP A 65 -3.39 -7.26 6.75
N VAL A 66 -4.53 -7.92 6.56
CA VAL A 66 -5.24 -7.91 5.27
C VAL A 66 -5.69 -6.50 4.88
N VAL A 67 -6.08 -5.68 5.87
CA VAL A 67 -6.54 -4.30 5.62
C VAL A 67 -5.39 -3.43 5.13
N THR A 68 -4.24 -3.46 5.81
CA THR A 68 -3.05 -2.72 5.43
C THR A 68 -2.53 -3.18 4.07
N ALA A 69 -2.56 -4.48 3.79
CA ALA A 69 -2.19 -5.03 2.48
C ALA A 69 -3.11 -4.53 1.35
N ALA A 70 -4.42 -4.50 1.58
CA ALA A 70 -5.38 -4.01 0.60
C ALA A 70 -5.18 -2.51 0.31
N LEU A 71 -4.95 -1.70 1.35
CA LEU A 71 -4.68 -0.27 1.23
C LEU A 71 -3.35 0.01 0.51
N LEU A 72 -2.30 -0.76 0.81
CA LEU A 72 -1.01 -0.66 0.11
C LEU A 72 -1.18 -0.93 -1.39
N ARG A 73 -1.97 -1.95 -1.75
CA ARG A 73 -2.28 -2.27 -3.14
C ARG A 73 -3.05 -1.15 -3.84
N ASP A 74 -4.13 -0.65 -3.23
CA ASP A 74 -4.92 0.45 -3.81
C ASP A 74 -4.07 1.71 -4.03
N GLY A 75 -3.27 2.08 -3.04
CA GLY A 75 -2.35 3.21 -3.18
C GLY A 75 -1.32 3.02 -4.30
N CYS A 76 -0.86 1.78 -4.56
CA CYS A 76 -0.01 1.50 -5.71
C CYS A 76 -0.70 1.65 -7.06
N GLU A 77 -1.92 1.12 -7.18
CA GLU A 77 -2.68 1.22 -8.42
C GLU A 77 -2.96 2.71 -8.75
N ARG A 78 -3.21 3.54 -7.72
CA ARG A 78 -3.36 5.00 -7.84
C ARG A 78 -2.08 5.70 -8.24
N MET A 79 -0.96 5.33 -7.62
CA MET A 79 0.36 5.85 -7.97
C MET A 79 0.67 5.65 -9.46
N VAL A 80 0.40 4.46 -9.99
CA VAL A 80 0.57 4.16 -11.42
C VAL A 80 -0.29 5.08 -12.29
N ARG A 81 -1.56 5.30 -11.91
CA ARG A 81 -2.47 6.19 -12.65
C ARG A 81 -2.01 7.65 -12.62
N LEU A 82 -1.61 8.16 -11.46
CA LEU A 82 -1.08 9.51 -11.32
C LEU A 82 0.23 9.68 -12.12
N SER A 83 1.15 8.72 -12.05
CA SER A 83 2.38 8.77 -12.85
C SER A 83 2.09 8.75 -14.36
N ALA A 84 1.12 7.94 -14.80
CA ALA A 84 0.71 7.91 -16.20
C ALA A 84 0.03 9.21 -16.65
N ARG A 85 -0.72 9.88 -15.76
CA ARG A 85 -1.29 11.21 -16.02
C ARG A 85 -0.18 12.26 -16.17
N PHE A 86 0.80 12.28 -15.28
CA PHE A 86 1.87 13.29 -15.31
C PHE A 86 2.88 13.07 -16.43
N ALA A 87 3.14 11.82 -16.82
CA ALA A 87 4.00 11.49 -17.96
C ALA A 87 3.48 12.00 -19.33
N ARG A 88 2.23 12.47 -19.41
CA ARG A 88 1.66 13.07 -20.63
C ARG A 88 2.08 14.53 -20.84
N ASP A 89 2.71 15.17 -19.84
CA ASP A 89 3.33 16.49 -19.98
C ASP A 89 4.86 16.32 -20.17
N PRO A 90 5.41 16.55 -21.38
CA PRO A 90 6.82 16.28 -21.70
C PRO A 90 7.82 17.18 -20.97
N GLY A 91 7.35 18.19 -20.23
CA GLY A 91 8.18 19.25 -19.67
C GLY A 91 9.13 18.84 -18.55
N GLN A 92 8.81 17.87 -17.68
CA GLN A 92 9.57 17.73 -16.40
C GLN A 92 9.75 16.33 -15.77
N ASP A 93 9.14 15.24 -16.25
CA ASP A 93 8.87 14.10 -15.35
C ASP A 93 9.72 12.82 -15.48
N ALA A 94 11.02 12.97 -15.73
CA ALA A 94 11.97 11.85 -15.58
C ALA A 94 12.06 11.35 -14.12
N GLU A 95 11.95 12.26 -13.16
CA GLU A 95 12.03 11.97 -11.73
C GLU A 95 10.77 11.24 -11.22
N VAL A 96 9.58 11.70 -11.61
CA VAL A 96 8.30 11.07 -11.27
C VAL A 96 8.19 9.67 -11.89
N ALA A 97 8.59 9.51 -13.15
CA ALA A 97 8.63 8.19 -13.80
C ALA A 97 9.66 7.24 -13.14
N ARG A 98 10.81 7.76 -12.69
CA ARG A 98 11.82 7.00 -11.94
C ARG A 98 11.28 6.56 -10.58
N GLN A 99 10.63 7.45 -9.84
CA GLN A 99 10.04 7.16 -8.54
C GLN A 99 8.91 6.13 -8.65
N GLY A 100 8.03 6.23 -9.66
CA GLY A 100 6.98 5.24 -9.92
C GLY A 100 7.53 3.83 -10.20
N ARG A 101 8.61 3.72 -10.99
CA ARG A 101 9.26 2.42 -11.27
C ARG A 101 9.94 1.82 -10.03
N ASN A 102 10.66 2.62 -9.25
CA ASN A 102 11.29 2.17 -8.01
C ASN A 102 10.25 1.72 -6.97
N LEU A 103 9.09 2.39 -6.96
CA LEU A 103 7.99 2.08 -6.06
C LEU A 103 7.28 0.77 -6.44
N ALA A 104 6.97 0.54 -7.72
CA ALA A 104 6.32 -0.69 -8.17
C ALA A 104 7.13 -1.94 -7.79
N GLY A 105 8.47 -1.89 -7.93
CA GLY A 105 9.34 -2.98 -7.51
C GLY A 105 9.38 -3.19 -5.99
N SER A 106 9.42 -2.10 -5.22
CA SER A 106 9.46 -2.15 -3.76
C SER A 106 8.14 -2.65 -3.16
N VAL A 107 7.00 -2.30 -3.77
CA VAL A 107 5.68 -2.66 -3.26
C VAL A 107 5.27 -4.06 -3.67
N ASP A 108 5.57 -4.51 -4.88
CA ASP A 108 5.34 -5.91 -5.23
C ASP A 108 6.18 -6.84 -4.32
N GLU A 109 7.42 -6.45 -4.02
CA GLU A 109 8.26 -7.16 -3.06
C GLU A 109 7.71 -7.11 -1.63
N LEU A 110 7.22 -5.95 -1.16
CA LEU A 110 6.60 -5.82 0.17
C LEU A 110 5.28 -6.57 0.28
N PHE A 111 4.44 -6.49 -0.75
CA PHE A 111 3.19 -7.22 -0.86
C PHE A 111 3.47 -8.72 -0.85
N ARG A 112 4.44 -9.19 -1.65
CA ARG A 112 4.84 -10.59 -1.70
C ARG A 112 5.43 -11.07 -0.38
N LYS A 113 6.40 -10.36 0.23
CA LYS A 113 7.01 -10.75 1.51
C LYS A 113 6.02 -10.71 2.67
N SER A 114 5.14 -9.72 2.68
CA SER A 114 4.20 -9.52 3.79
C SER A 114 2.93 -10.37 3.64
N CYS A 115 2.28 -10.36 2.48
CA CYS A 115 1.06 -11.16 2.25
C CYS A 115 1.35 -12.64 2.20
N LEU A 116 2.45 -13.09 1.57
CA LEU A 116 2.81 -14.50 1.65
C LEU A 116 3.24 -14.90 3.07
N GLY A 117 3.85 -14.01 3.86
CA GLY A 117 4.16 -14.27 5.27
C GLY A 117 2.92 -14.34 6.20
N ILE A 118 1.88 -13.55 5.90
CA ILE A 118 0.57 -13.66 6.58
C ILE A 118 -0.13 -14.95 6.18
N LEU A 119 -0.22 -15.22 4.87
CA LEU A 119 -0.90 -16.39 4.32
C LEU A 119 -0.18 -17.70 4.65
N SER A 120 1.17 -17.71 4.71
CA SER A 120 1.94 -18.89 5.13
C SER A 120 1.80 -19.16 6.62
N GLY A 121 1.82 -18.14 7.48
CA GLY A 121 1.57 -18.32 8.91
C GLY A 121 0.09 -18.61 9.25
N LEU A 122 -0.86 -18.30 8.36
CA LEU A 122 -2.22 -18.83 8.42
C LEU A 122 -2.26 -20.32 8.07
N ARG A 123 -1.36 -20.80 7.19
CA ARG A 123 -1.26 -22.22 6.82
C ARG A 123 -0.67 -23.08 7.95
N ASP A 124 0.25 -22.54 8.75
CA ASP A 124 0.79 -23.22 9.93
C ASP A 124 -0.14 -23.15 11.17
N GLY A 125 -1.05 -22.17 11.22
CA GLY A 125 -2.09 -22.05 12.24
C GLY A 125 -3.41 -22.76 11.92
N ALA A 126 -3.67 -23.06 10.65
CA ALA A 126 -4.86 -23.78 10.20
C ALA A 126 -4.60 -25.29 10.11
N ARG A 127 -4.30 -25.95 11.25
CA ARG A 127 -4.78 -27.31 11.43
C ARG A 127 -6.29 -27.23 11.64
N TYR A 128 -7.01 -27.10 10.54
CA TYR A 128 -8.43 -27.43 10.52
C TYR A 128 -8.54 -28.91 10.90
N SER A 129 -8.84 -29.17 12.17
CA SER A 129 -9.38 -30.46 12.59
C SER A 129 -10.86 -30.40 12.21
N PRO A 130 -11.33 -31.17 11.21
CA PRO A 130 -12.76 -31.29 11.02
C PRO A 130 -13.37 -31.73 12.35
N PRO A 131 -14.59 -31.25 12.71
CA PRO A 131 -15.29 -31.81 13.84
C PRO A 131 -15.38 -33.33 13.62
N SER A 132 -14.74 -34.08 14.52
CA SER A 132 -14.89 -35.53 14.57
C SER A 132 -16.38 -35.78 14.64
N ALA A 133 -16.93 -36.37 13.58
CA ALA A 133 -18.28 -36.91 13.60
C ALA A 133 -18.26 -38.07 14.60
N ALA A 134 -18.40 -37.74 15.88
CA ALA A 134 -18.96 -38.64 16.87
C ALA A 134 -20.43 -38.82 16.48
N ILE A 135 -20.66 -39.71 15.52
CA ILE A 135 -21.93 -40.40 15.40
C ILE A 135 -21.81 -41.55 16.39
N ASP A 136 -22.16 -41.23 17.64
CA ASP A 136 -22.60 -42.24 18.59
C ASP A 136 -24.04 -42.64 18.19
N SER A 137 -24.25 -43.96 18.15
CA SER A 137 -25.51 -44.72 17.97
C SER A 137 -25.78 -45.25 16.55
#